data_AF-A0A699TZ85-F1
#
_entry.id   AF-A0A699TZ85-F1
#
_cell.length_a   1.000
_cell.length_b   1.000
_cell.length_c   1.000
_cell.angle_alpha   90.00
_cell.angle_beta   90.00
_cell.angle_gamma   90.00
#
_symmetry.space_group_name_H-M   'P 1'
#
loop_
_entity.id
_entity.type
_entity.pdbx_description
1 polymer ?
#
loop_
_entity_poly.entity_id
_entity_poly.type
_entity_poly.pdbx_seq_one_letter_code
_entity_poly.pdbx_strand_id
1 'polypeptide(L)'
;MVDGDWIDDPDLVKQEFRTHFADRFQDPGSRRGSLNFLFPNRLSNDQILHLESPISKDKIRTAVWGCGVDKSPGPDGFTFE
;
A
#
# COMPACT_ATOMS: atom_id res chain seq x y z
N MET A 1 -7.00 -23.76 -17.40
CA MET A 1 -8.22 -24.57 -17.37
C MET A 1 -9.38 -23.62 -17.56
N VAL A 2 -10.22 -23.84 -18.57
CA VAL A 2 -11.38 -23.00 -18.90
C VAL A 2 -12.57 -23.93 -18.96
N ASP A 3 -13.66 -23.58 -18.27
CA ASP A 3 -14.87 -24.41 -18.20
C ASP A 3 -14.64 -25.88 -17.79
N GLY A 4 -13.56 -26.14 -17.05
CA GLY A 4 -13.20 -27.49 -16.60
C GLY A 4 -12.28 -28.27 -17.54
N ASP A 5 -11.87 -27.67 -18.67
CA ASP A 5 -10.97 -28.31 -19.63
C ASP A 5 -9.57 -27.69 -19.60
N TRP A 6 -8.56 -28.55 -19.76
CA TRP A 6 -7.17 -28.09 -19.91
C TRP A 6 -6.96 -27.53 -21.30
N ILE A 7 -6.43 -26.31 -21.34
CA ILE A 7 -6.00 -25.64 -22.56
C ILE A 7 -4.49 -25.43 -22.50
N ASP A 8 -3.82 -25.80 -23.59
CA ASP A 8 -2.38 -25.71 -23.78
C ASP A 8 -2.00 -24.89 -25.02
N ASP A 9 -2.97 -24.53 -25.88
CA ASP A 9 -2.75 -23.61 -26.99
C ASP A 9 -2.27 -22.24 -26.46
N PRO A 10 -1.09 -21.75 -26.90
CA PRO A 10 -0.48 -20.55 -26.34
C PRO A 10 -1.32 -19.28 -26.50
N ASP A 11 -2.13 -19.16 -27.55
CA ASP A 11 -2.90 -17.96 -27.80
C ASP A 11 -4.21 -17.96 -26.99
N LEU A 12 -4.86 -19.11 -26.86
CA LEU A 12 -5.97 -19.31 -25.92
C LEU A 12 -5.52 -19.08 -24.48
N VAL A 13 -4.37 -19.62 -24.06
CA VAL A 13 -3.84 -19.41 -22.70
C VAL A 13 -3.61 -17.92 -22.41
N LYS A 14 -3.03 -17.17 -23.35
CA LYS A 14 -2.83 -15.71 -23.18
C LYS A 14 -4.15 -14.96 -23.12
N GLN A 15 -5.12 -15.34 -23.95
CA GLN A 15 -6.43 -14.72 -23.97
C GLN A 15 -7.14 -14.92 -22.63
N GLU A 16 -7.16 -16.14 -22.12
CA GLU A 16 -7.78 -16.48 -20.84
C GLU A 16 -7.12 -15.78 -19.66
N PHE A 17 -5.80 -15.71 -19.66
CA PHE A 17 -5.07 -14.94 -18.65
C PHE A 17 -5.49 -13.46 -18.67
N ARG A 18 -5.57 -12.85 -19.87
CA ARG A 18 -6.01 -11.46 -20.01
C ARG A 18 -7.44 -11.26 -19.54
N THR A 19 -8.38 -12.11 -19.97
CA THR A 19 -9.80 -12.02 -19.58
C THR A 19 -9.96 -12.17 -18.07
N HIS A 20 -9.30 -13.17 -17.47
CA HIS A 20 -9.36 -13.42 -16.03
C HIS A 20 -9.01 -12.17 -15.21
N PHE A 21 -7.90 -11.50 -15.54
CA PHE A 21 -7.48 -10.31 -14.81
C PHE A 21 -8.26 -9.07 -15.22
N ALA A 22 -8.65 -8.94 -16.49
CA ALA A 22 -9.52 -7.87 -16.94
C ALA A 22 -10.79 -7.85 -16.09
N ASP A 23 -11.52 -8.97 -16.00
CA ASP A 23 -12.77 -9.08 -15.24
C ASP A 23 -12.60 -8.79 -13.74
N ARG A 24 -11.50 -9.24 -13.15
CA ARG A 24 -11.18 -9.03 -11.72
C ARG A 24 -10.84 -7.58 -11.40
N PHE A 25 -10.18 -6.89 -12.31
CA PHE A 25 -9.74 -5.51 -12.15
C PHE A 25 -10.63 -4.50 -12.88
N GLN A 26 -11.70 -4.95 -13.54
CA GLN A 26 -12.69 -4.04 -14.08
C GLN A 26 -13.29 -3.22 -12.94
N ASP A 27 -13.36 -1.91 -13.17
CA ASP A 27 -14.09 -1.02 -12.29
C ASP A 27 -15.55 -1.52 -12.19
N PRO A 28 -16.04 -1.95 -11.01
CA PRO A 28 -17.41 -2.42 -10.85
C PRO A 28 -18.46 -1.30 -10.98
N GLY A 29 -18.05 -0.11 -11.45
CA GLY A 29 -18.83 1.11 -11.53
C GLY A 29 -18.77 1.89 -10.22
N SER A 30 -19.73 2.80 -9.99
CA SER A 30 -19.83 3.57 -8.76
C SER A 30 -20.23 2.71 -7.55
N ARG A 31 -19.36 1.78 -7.15
CA ARG A 31 -19.28 1.23 -5.80
C ARG A 31 -18.23 2.02 -5.04
N ARG A 32 -18.33 3.35 -5.04
CA ARG A 32 -17.78 4.10 -3.91
C ARG A 32 -18.59 3.61 -2.72
N GLY A 33 -17.99 2.74 -1.90
CA GLY A 33 -18.47 2.53 -0.54
C GLY A 33 -18.55 3.92 0.08
N SER A 34 -19.75 4.50 0.03
CA SER A 34 -19.96 5.83 0.58
C SER A 34 -19.94 5.62 2.07
N LEU A 35 -18.82 6.02 2.69
CA LEU A 35 -18.77 6.17 4.12
C LEU A 35 -19.70 7.34 4.45
N ASN A 36 -20.98 7.04 4.66
CA ASN A 36 -22.03 7.99 5.03
C ASN A 36 -21.91 8.38 6.51
N PHE A 37 -20.68 8.56 6.99
CA PHE A 37 -20.40 9.10 8.30
C PHE A 37 -19.28 10.12 8.18
N LEU A 38 -19.43 11.20 8.94
CA LEU A 38 -18.34 12.14 9.13
C LEU A 38 -17.32 11.45 10.03
N PHE A 39 -16.08 11.33 9.55
CA PHE A 39 -14.98 10.95 10.43
C PHE A 39 -14.92 11.97 11.58
N PRO A 40 -15.10 11.54 12.84
CA PRO A 40 -15.16 12.47 13.97
C PRO A 40 -13.81 13.18 14.17
N ASN A 41 -12.72 12.51 13.83
CA ASN A 41 -11.38 13.05 13.87
C ASN A 41 -10.94 13.40 12.45
N ARG A 42 -10.87 14.70 12.16
CA ARG A 42 -10.28 15.23 10.95
C ARG A 42 -9.03 16.01 11.30
N LEU A 43 -8.02 15.88 10.45
CA LEU A 43 -6.83 16.71 10.57
C LEU A 43 -7.18 18.16 10.28
N SER A 44 -6.58 19.08 11.02
CA SER A 44 -6.59 20.50 10.66
C SER A 44 -5.78 20.71 9.38
N ASN A 45 -6.00 21.83 8.69
CA ASN A 45 -5.21 22.18 7.50
C ASN A 45 -3.71 22.21 7.80
N ASP A 46 -3.30 22.71 8.97
CA ASP A 46 -1.90 22.74 9.38
C ASP A 46 -1.31 21.33 9.55
N GLN A 47 -2.09 20.40 10.09
CA GLN A 47 -1.67 19.00 10.22
C GLN A 47 -1.52 18.34 8.85
N ILE A 48 -2.44 18.61 7.92
CA ILE A 48 -2.37 18.12 6.54
C ILE A 48 -1.10 18.65 5.87
N LEU A 49 -0.88 19.96 5.90
CA LEU A 49 0.31 20.59 5.31
C LEU A 49 1.60 20.07 5.94
N HIS A 50 1.60 19.80 7.24
CA HIS A 50 2.75 19.21 7.92
C HIS A 50 3.03 17.76 7.46
N LEU A 51 2.01 16.94 7.24
CA LEU A 51 2.15 15.57 6.73
C LEU A 51 2.58 15.53 5.27
N GLU A 52 2.12 16.48 4.46
CA GLU A 52 2.51 16.63 3.05
C GLU A 52 3.86 17.34 2.88
N SER A 53 4.44 17.87 3.96
CA SER A 53 5.71 18.59 3.89
C SER A 53 6.85 17.66 3.44
N PRO A 54 7.78 18.15 2.59
CA PRO A 54 8.97 17.40 2.22
C PRO A 54 9.78 16.98 3.45
N ILE A 55 10.33 15.76 3.40
CA ILE A 55 11.17 15.23 4.48
C ILE A 55 12.51 15.97 4.47
N SER A 56 12.85 16.63 5.59
CA SER A 56 14.15 17.27 5.77
C SER A 56 15.19 16.30 6.34
N LYS A 57 16.47 16.58 6.09
CA LYS A 57 17.58 15.82 6.70
C LYS A 57 17.53 15.84 8.23
N ASP A 58 17.08 16.95 8.80
CA ASP A 58 16.91 17.10 10.24
C ASP A 58 15.78 16.22 10.80
N LYS A 59 14.64 16.13 10.09
CA LYS A 59 13.57 15.17 10.43
C LYS A 59 14.07 13.73 10.37
N ILE A 60 14.88 13.37 9.36
CA ILE A 60 15.48 12.04 9.25
C ILE A 60 16.40 11.77 10.44
N ARG A 61 17.29 12.71 10.76
CA ARG A 61 18.21 12.60 11.91
C ARG A 61 17.44 12.51 13.22
N THR A 62 16.41 13.32 13.41
CA THR A 62 15.59 13.25 14.62
C THR A 62 14.86 11.91 14.72
N ALA A 63 14.33 11.37 13.62
CA ALA A 63 13.66 10.07 13.62
C ALA A 63 14.62 8.91 13.92
N VAL A 64 15.80 8.89 13.30
CA VAL A 64 16.76 7.80 13.47
C VAL A 64 17.34 7.77 14.89
N TRP A 65 17.63 8.95 15.48
CA TRP A 65 18.20 9.07 16.83
C TRP A 65 17.14 9.13 17.94
N GLY A 66 15.91 9.55 17.63
CA GLY A 66 14.78 9.56 18.57
C GLY A 66 14.09 8.20 18.72
N CYS A 67 14.39 7.25 17.83
CA CYS A 67 14.00 5.87 17.99
C CYS A 67 14.88 5.28 19.12
N GLY A 68 14.31 5.15 20.31
CA GLY A 68 15.03 4.82 21.55
C GLY A 68 15.65 3.42 21.59
N VAL A 69 15.98 2.97 22.80
CA VAL A 69 16.66 1.67 23.04
C VAL A 69 15.81 0.44 22.73
N ASP A 70 14.49 0.58 22.55
CA ASP A 70 13.55 -0.49 22.18
C ASP A 70 13.60 -0.85 20.67
N LYS A 71 14.77 -0.71 20.06
CA LYS A 71 15.03 -1.24 18.72
C LYS A 71 15.41 -2.71 18.86
N SER A 72 14.85 -3.55 17.99
CA SER A 72 15.36 -4.91 17.81
C SER A 72 16.86 -4.83 17.45
N PRO A 73 17.74 -5.63 18.10
CA PRO A 73 19.15 -5.65 17.76
C PRO A 73 19.33 -6.06 16.29
N GLY A 74 20.39 -5.55 15.66
CA GLY A 74 20.79 -6.01 14.34
C GLY A 74 21.08 -7.52 14.33
N PRO A 75 21.21 -8.17 13.16
CA PRO A 75 21.60 -9.57 13.07
C PRO A 75 22.92 -9.90 13.80
N ASP A 76 23.75 -8.87 14.01
CA ASP A 76 25.02 -8.89 14.73
C ASP A 76 24.88 -8.65 16.25
N GLY A 77 23.67 -8.39 16.74
CA GLY A 77 23.40 -8.14 18.16
C GLY A 77 23.62 -6.69 18.60
N PHE A 78 24.00 -5.78 17.70
CA PHE A 78 24.29 -4.39 18.04
C PHE A 78 23.17 -3.45 17.60
N THR A 79 23.01 -2.35 18.34
CA THR A 79 22.11 -1.24 17.99
C THR A 79 22.98 -0.01 17.75
N PHE A 80 22.59 0.85 16.80
CA PHE A 80 23.27 2.13 16.56
C PHE A 80 23.27 2.98 17.85
N GLU A 81 24.46 3.39 18.32
CA GLU A 81 24.64 4.38 19.40
C GLU A 81 24.36 5.82 18.97
#